data_AF-A0A6G3XZ14-F1
#
_entry.id   AF-A0A6G3XZ14-F1
#
_cell.length_a   1.000
_cell.length_b   1.000
_cell.length_c   1.000
_cell.angle_alpha   90.00
_cell.angle_beta   90.00
_cell.angle_gamma   90.00
#
_symmetry.space_group_name_H-M   'P 1'
#
loop_
_entity.id
_entity.type
_entity.pdbx_description
1 polymer ?
#
loop_
_entity_poly.entity_id
_entity_poly.type
_entity_poly.pdbx_seq_one_letter_code
_entity_poly.pdbx_strand_id
1 'polypeptide(L)'
;ALQLGYVPHAAARSLRAGHSRMVLLPSGHIPSGPLHQYFFEELQSGLRRLDYTVVQYGSVGLTADEAATAWAELRPVAVVVPPGIALTPHGTGILTRSGAKAVITLGPGPVAG
;
A
#
# COMPACT_ATOMS: atom_id res chain seq x y z
N ALA A 1 -20.10 -22.28 13.04
CA ALA A 1 -20.04 -21.07 12.19
C ALA A 1 -20.12 -21.35 10.68
N LEU A 2 -19.98 -22.60 10.21
CA LEU A 2 -19.93 -22.93 8.77
C LEU A 2 -21.30 -23.32 8.14
N GLN A 3 -22.42 -22.81 8.65
CA GLN A 3 -23.76 -23.15 8.14
C GLN A 3 -24.58 -21.95 7.66
N LEU A 4 -24.02 -20.74 7.63
CA LEU A 4 -24.75 -19.53 7.24
C LEU A 4 -24.13 -18.75 6.07
N GLY A 5 -23.15 -19.31 5.36
CA GLY A 5 -22.49 -18.60 4.25
C GLY A 5 -21.83 -17.27 4.67
N TYR A 6 -21.54 -17.11 5.96
CA TYR A 6 -20.96 -15.89 6.49
C TYR A 6 -19.53 -15.71 5.94
N VAL A 7 -19.38 -14.77 5.02
CA VAL A 7 -18.07 -14.28 4.59
C VAL A 7 -17.63 -13.21 5.61
N PRO A 8 -16.52 -13.41 6.34
CA PRO A 8 -16.01 -12.40 7.25
C PRO A 8 -15.77 -11.08 6.50
N HIS A 9 -16.54 -10.04 6.85
CA HIS A 9 -16.44 -8.75 6.20
C HIS A 9 -15.16 -8.01 6.64
N ALA A 10 -14.17 -7.95 5.73
CA ALA A 10 -12.93 -7.20 5.92
C ALA A 10 -13.19 -5.73 6.28
N ALA A 11 -14.25 -5.12 5.73
CA ALA A 11 -14.65 -3.75 6.04
C ALA A 11 -15.09 -3.56 7.50
N ALA A 12 -15.92 -4.48 8.03
CA ALA A 12 -16.37 -4.43 9.43
C ALA A 12 -15.21 -4.63 10.42
N ARG A 13 -14.23 -5.48 10.08
CA ARG A 13 -13.00 -5.66 10.87
C ARG A 13 -12.11 -4.41 10.85
N SER A 14 -11.98 -3.78 9.69
CA SER A 14 -11.17 -2.56 9.50
C SER A 14 -11.76 -1.38 10.27
N LEU A 15 -13.09 -1.23 10.27
CA LEU A 15 -13.80 -0.22 11.05
C LEU A 15 -13.58 -0.40 12.57
N ARG A 16 -13.62 -1.66 13.04
CA ARG A 16 -13.40 -1.96 14.47
C ARG A 16 -11.94 -1.74 14.90
N ALA A 17 -10.99 -1.92 13.99
CA ALA A 17 -9.56 -1.71 14.25
C ALA A 17 -9.08 -0.25 14.01
N GLY A 18 -9.92 0.61 13.41
CA GLY A 18 -9.55 1.98 13.02
C GLY A 18 -8.54 2.07 11.87
N HIS A 19 -8.13 0.93 11.30
CA HIS A 19 -7.23 0.85 10.16
C HIS A 19 -7.56 -0.38 9.32
N SER A 20 -7.37 -0.27 7.99
CA SER A 20 -7.42 -1.43 7.12
C SER A 20 -6.24 -2.37 7.40
N ARG A 21 -6.31 -3.63 6.97
CA ARG A 21 -5.10 -4.49 6.84
C ARG A 21 -4.53 -4.39 5.42
N MET A 22 -4.80 -3.27 4.73
CA MET A 22 -4.37 -3.04 3.36
C MET A 22 -2.96 -2.49 3.34
N VAL A 23 -2.08 -3.15 2.60
CA VAL A 23 -0.78 -2.61 2.19
C VAL A 23 -0.90 -2.19 0.73
N LEU A 24 -0.73 -0.89 0.47
CA LEU A 24 -0.87 -0.32 -0.86
C LEU A 24 0.49 -0.29 -1.56
N LEU A 25 0.54 -0.85 -2.77
CA LEU A 25 1.69 -0.82 -3.65
C LEU A 25 1.31 -0.01 -4.90
N PRO A 26 1.75 1.26 -5.03
CA PRO A 26 1.47 2.03 -6.22
C PRO A 26 2.17 1.40 -7.43
N SER A 27 1.47 1.24 -8.54
CA SER A 27 2.07 0.75 -9.78
C SER A 27 2.72 1.91 -10.55
N GLY A 28 4.02 1.79 -10.78
CA GLY A 28 4.81 2.72 -11.60
C GLY A 28 5.17 2.11 -12.95
N HIS A 29 5.82 2.90 -13.80
CA HIS A 29 6.44 2.39 -15.03
C HIS A 29 7.77 1.69 -14.72
N ILE A 30 7.67 0.50 -14.12
CA ILE A 30 8.81 -0.37 -13.87
C ILE A 30 8.83 -1.42 -14.97
N PRO A 31 9.99 -1.67 -15.62
CA PRO A 31 10.10 -2.78 -16.56
C PRO A 31 9.73 -4.09 -15.84
N SER A 32 8.66 -4.75 -16.28
CA SER A 32 8.17 -6.02 -15.72
C SER A 32 9.11 -7.16 -16.07
N GLY A 33 10.30 -7.19 -15.46
CA GLY A 33 11.28 -8.25 -15.59
C GLY A 33 11.11 -9.36 -14.53
N PRO A 34 11.74 -10.54 -14.72
CA PRO A 34 11.61 -11.67 -13.79
C PRO A 34 11.97 -11.35 -12.34
N LEU A 35 12.96 -10.48 -12.10
CA LEU A 35 13.36 -10.06 -10.75
C LEU A 35 12.26 -9.27 -10.03
N HIS A 36 11.59 -8.36 -10.74
CA HIS A 36 10.49 -7.58 -10.19
C HIS A 36 9.31 -8.48 -9.84
N GLN A 37 8.97 -9.41 -10.74
CA GLN A 37 7.92 -10.40 -10.54
C GLN A 37 8.18 -11.26 -9.30
N TYR A 38 9.37 -11.85 -9.20
CA TYR A 38 9.75 -12.70 -8.08
C TYR A 38 9.74 -11.94 -6.74
N PHE A 39 10.32 -10.74 -6.70
CA PHE A 39 10.30 -9.90 -5.51
C PHE A 39 8.85 -9.60 -5.06
N PHE A 40 7.98 -9.25 -6.00
CA PHE A 40 6.60 -8.91 -5.71
C PHE A 40 5.77 -10.12 -5.27
N GLU A 41 6.01 -11.31 -5.81
CA GLU A 41 5.40 -12.57 -5.39
C GLU A 41 5.79 -12.93 -3.95
N GLU A 42 7.08 -12.85 -3.61
CA GLU A 42 7.59 -13.12 -2.26
C GLU A 42 7.06 -12.11 -1.24
N LEU A 43 7.06 -10.81 -1.58
CA LEU A 43 6.51 -9.76 -0.73
C LEU A 43 5.03 -9.99 -0.44
N GLN A 44 4.22 -10.27 -1.48
CA GLN A 44 2.80 -10.58 -1.31
C GLN A 44 2.58 -11.83 -0.48
N SER A 45 3.35 -12.89 -0.73
CA SER A 45 3.26 -14.15 0.01
C SER A 45 3.55 -13.94 1.49
N GLY A 46 4.60 -13.19 1.81
CA GLY A 46 4.98 -12.82 3.17
C GLY A 46 3.90 -11.99 3.88
N LEU A 47 3.37 -10.96 3.23
CA LEU A 47 2.33 -10.10 3.78
C LEU A 47 1.00 -10.84 3.97
N ARG A 48 0.63 -11.71 3.03
CA ARG A 48 -0.58 -12.54 3.13
C ARG A 48 -0.52 -13.48 4.34
N ARG A 49 0.65 -14.04 4.65
CA ARG A 49 0.85 -14.86 5.87
C ARG A 49 0.65 -14.10 7.18
N LEU A 50 0.68 -12.76 7.14
CA LEU A 50 0.43 -11.86 8.28
C LEU A 50 -0.98 -11.26 8.27
N ASP A 51 -1.88 -11.82 7.44
CA ASP A 51 -3.24 -11.34 7.22
C ASP A 51 -3.31 -9.91 6.66
N TYR A 52 -2.31 -9.49 5.89
CA TYR A 52 -2.38 -8.26 5.10
C TYR A 52 -2.91 -8.54 3.69
N THR A 53 -3.71 -7.61 3.18
CA THR A 53 -4.14 -7.59 1.78
C THR A 53 -3.25 -6.62 1.02
N VAL A 54 -2.54 -7.11 0.02
CA VAL A 54 -1.79 -6.25 -0.90
C VAL A 54 -2.71 -5.73 -1.99
N VAL A 55 -2.72 -4.42 -2.22
CA VAL A 55 -3.48 -3.77 -3.29
C VAL A 55 -2.52 -3.03 -4.20
N GLN A 56 -2.49 -3.40 -5.47
CA GLN A 56 -1.80 -2.61 -6.49
C GLN A 56 -2.70 -1.45 -6.91
N TYR A 57 -2.17 -0.24 -6.86
CA TYR A 57 -2.94 0.97 -7.17
C TYR A 57 -2.28 1.77 -8.29
N GLY A 58 -2.97 1.92 -9.41
CA GLY A 58 -2.51 2.74 -10.53
C GLY A 58 -2.65 4.22 -10.24
N SER A 59 -1.55 4.96 -10.34
CA SER A 59 -1.50 6.42 -10.17
C SER A 59 -1.02 7.14 -11.45
N VAL A 60 -1.26 6.54 -12.61
CA VAL A 60 -0.90 7.12 -13.91
C VAL A 60 -1.61 8.45 -14.10
N GLY A 61 -0.84 9.50 -14.44
CA GLY A 61 -1.37 10.83 -14.70
C GLY A 61 -1.57 11.71 -13.45
N LEU A 62 -1.27 11.20 -12.26
CA LEU A 62 -1.30 11.99 -11.01
C LEU A 62 0.08 12.57 -10.71
N THR A 63 0.11 13.79 -10.19
CA THR A 63 1.30 14.33 -9.52
C THR A 63 1.57 13.57 -8.23
N ALA A 64 2.77 13.72 -7.65
CA ALA A 64 3.16 13.01 -6.43
C ALA A 64 2.21 13.29 -5.24
N ASP A 65 1.76 14.54 -5.09
CA ASP A 65 0.89 14.95 -3.99
C ASP A 65 -0.59 14.53 -4.22
N GLU A 66 -1.05 14.55 -5.47
CA GLU A 66 -2.37 14.01 -5.84
C GLU A 66 -2.41 12.48 -5.61
N ALA A 67 -1.35 11.78 -5.98
CA ALA A 67 -1.22 10.35 -5.74
C ALA A 67 -1.24 10.05 -4.23
N ALA A 68 -0.47 10.80 -3.41
CA ALA A 68 -0.48 10.63 -1.96
C ALA A 68 -1.87 10.87 -1.35
N THR A 69 -2.61 11.86 -1.85
CA THR A 69 -3.99 12.14 -1.43
C THR A 69 -4.93 10.99 -1.79
N ALA A 70 -4.89 10.51 -3.03
CA ALA A 70 -5.69 9.37 -3.48
C ALA A 70 -5.39 8.08 -2.69
N TRP A 71 -4.11 7.83 -2.37
CA TRP A 71 -3.73 6.70 -1.52
C TRP A 71 -4.24 6.86 -0.08
N ALA A 72 -4.23 8.08 0.47
CA ALA A 72 -4.69 8.37 1.81
C ALA A 72 -6.21 8.12 1.99
N GLU A 73 -7.01 8.38 0.96
CA GLU A 73 -8.45 8.11 0.95
C GLU A 73 -8.78 6.62 1.15
N LEU A 74 -7.90 5.73 0.67
CA LEU A 74 -8.04 4.29 0.85
C LEU A 74 -7.71 3.80 2.27
N ARG A 75 -7.12 4.69 3.09
CA ARG A 75 -6.69 4.43 4.48
C ARG A 75 -5.87 3.13 4.62
N PRO A 76 -4.78 2.97 3.86
CA PRO A 76 -3.89 1.83 4.00
C PRO A 76 -3.18 1.87 5.36
N VAL A 77 -2.86 0.70 5.92
CA VAL A 77 -2.01 0.64 7.12
C VAL A 77 -0.54 0.80 6.78
N ALA A 78 -0.15 0.49 5.55
CA ALA A 78 1.18 0.77 5.04
C ALA A 78 1.16 1.07 3.54
N VAL A 79 2.10 1.90 3.09
CA VAL A 79 2.35 2.15 1.66
C VAL A 79 3.78 1.73 1.35
N VAL A 80 3.98 0.92 0.31
CA VAL A 80 5.30 0.51 -0.20
C VAL A 80 5.48 1.10 -1.59
N VAL A 81 6.30 2.13 -1.69
CA VAL A 81 6.53 2.90 -2.91
C VAL A 81 7.73 2.30 -3.65
N PRO A 82 7.53 1.73 -4.85
CA PRO A 82 8.63 1.16 -5.62
C PRO A 82 9.47 2.25 -6.30
N PRO A 83 10.65 1.89 -6.87
CA PRO A 83 11.51 2.86 -7.54
C PRO A 83 10.80 3.58 -8.69
N GLY A 84 11.15 4.85 -8.91
CA GLY A 84 10.61 5.65 -10.02
C GLY A 84 9.28 6.36 -9.72
N ILE A 85 8.72 6.16 -8.52
CA ILE A 85 7.58 6.95 -8.02
C ILE A 85 8.10 7.94 -6.99
N ALA A 86 7.85 9.23 -7.24
CA ALA A 86 8.23 10.29 -6.32
C ALA A 86 7.27 10.33 -5.13
N LEU A 87 7.81 10.39 -3.92
CA LEU A 87 7.08 10.68 -2.69
C LEU A 87 7.69 11.92 -2.05
N THR A 88 6.86 12.93 -1.81
CA THR A 88 7.28 14.17 -1.16
C THR A 88 7.15 14.06 0.36
N PRO A 89 7.90 14.85 1.16
CA PRO A 89 7.69 14.92 2.60
C PRO A 89 6.25 15.31 2.98
N HIS A 90 5.62 16.15 2.16
CA HIS A 90 4.22 16.52 2.30
C HIS A 90 3.30 15.31 2.14
N GLY A 91 3.49 14.51 1.07
CA GLY A 91 2.78 13.26 0.83
C GLY A 91 2.96 12.24 1.96
N THR A 92 4.17 12.06 2.48
CA THR A 92 4.42 11.22 3.68
C THR A 92 3.61 11.73 4.89
N GLY A 93 3.57 13.04 5.09
CA GLY A 93 2.77 13.69 6.12
C GLY A 93 1.26 13.45 5.97
N ILE A 94 0.74 13.44 4.74
CA ILE A 94 -0.66 13.10 4.46
C ILE A 94 -0.96 11.65 4.85
N LEU A 95 -0.13 10.71 4.39
CA LEU A 95 -0.32 9.26 4.62
C LEU A 95 -0.26 8.90 6.11
N THR A 96 0.71 9.46 6.84
CA THR A 96 0.83 9.23 8.28
C THR A 96 -0.37 9.77 9.05
N ARG A 97 -0.84 10.99 8.71
CA ARG A 97 -2.06 11.56 9.32
C ARG A 97 -3.34 10.82 8.95
N SER A 98 -3.40 10.17 7.78
CA SER A 98 -4.57 9.38 7.37
C SER A 98 -4.64 8.00 8.02
N GLY A 99 -3.60 7.60 8.77
CA GLY A 99 -3.55 6.37 9.56
C GLY A 99 -2.54 5.33 9.07
N ALA A 100 -1.71 5.65 8.07
CA ALA A 100 -0.61 4.77 7.69
C ALA A 100 0.40 4.68 8.84
N LYS A 101 0.70 3.45 9.27
CA LYS A 101 1.70 3.14 10.30
C LYS A 101 3.10 3.01 9.72
N ALA A 102 3.21 2.80 8.41
CA ALA A 102 4.48 2.70 7.71
C ALA A 102 4.36 3.26 6.30
N VAL A 103 5.37 4.03 5.89
CA VAL A 103 5.58 4.45 4.50
C VAL A 103 7.00 4.03 4.15
N ILE A 104 7.15 3.14 3.18
CA ILE A 104 8.42 2.48 2.84
C ILE A 104 8.72 2.79 1.39
N THR A 105 9.88 3.39 1.12
CA THR A 105 10.37 3.61 -0.24
C THR A 105 11.45 2.60 -0.59
N LEU A 106 11.34 1.99 -1.78
CA LEU A 106 12.36 1.10 -2.30
C LEU A 106 13.26 1.89 -3.27
N GLY A 107 14.54 2.00 -2.95
CA GLY A 107 15.48 2.76 -3.76
C GLY A 107 16.90 2.73 -3.19
N PRO A 108 17.88 3.21 -3.96
CA PRO A 108 19.30 3.17 -3.58
C PRO A 108 19.67 4.19 -2.48
N GLY A 109 18.79 5.15 -2.19
CA GLY A 109 19.02 6.17 -1.18
C GLY A 109 17.75 6.47 -0.39
N PRO A 110 17.89 7.00 0.84
CA PRO A 110 16.76 7.44 1.64
C PRO A 110 16.08 8.66 0.99
N VAL A 111 14.78 8.79 1.22
CA VAL A 111 14.00 9.99 0.88
C VAL A 111 13.70 10.80 2.14
N ALA A 112 13.39 12.09 1.99
CA ALA A 112 12.97 12.92 3.11
C ALA A 112 11.50 12.65 3.48
N GLY A 113 11.23 12.54 4.78
CA GLY A 113 9.87 12.33 5.32
C GLY A 113 9.80 11.12 6.24
#